data_AF-A0A1J5KSL5-F1
#
_entry.id   AF-A0A1J5KSL5-F1
#
_cell.length_a   1.000
_cell.length_b   1.000
_cell.length_c   1.000
_cell.angle_alpha   90.00
_cell.angle_beta   90.00
_cell.angle_gamma   90.00
#
_symmetry.space_group_name_H-M   'P 1'
#
loop_
_entity.id
_entity.type
_entity.pdbx_description
1 polymer ?
#
loop_
_entity_poly.entity_id
_entity_poly.type
_entity_poly.pdbx_seq_one_letter_code
_entity_poly.pdbx_strand_id
1 'polypeptide(L)'
;MKRFLVLSTLLFLVSCSIETNRGPASNDAIFEPHSGQVTVEFADDIAENSQNLEEGFSEELRAEVDKMNKGFASKTDGYTVDLRSMKVEVEYVDDLPGKSAYVLDTKVDEFGNHIIQVFASKKATHDMTAQDEIKGLLRKIVDNEIYPNPFGFFETMMNARAGHKPAQAHLLQIHHDVLTDVQEDIDGEPLQKKVADVEERILEIEKDLKVLKKEAKKLETSRKDIMKTLDKVAADGQLKSLMQSNDREGVAALLEKYIPREQMTPMEHKFWDFTLNKIRTPVDYKNRVIMYRGTDGDRLYPMIKDGVELSKEDAIKQGKMAAMSTILTRNQGTWNRRLRSIQTMYGKDFSKNPYNEKSKFVESARLTTWMKQHADQPQGSIFLSFSSKYEVAHRFGKESLGAFLVDPEVIVFNQMTDYKGEMEFLHTLISFPDEMVSYFDHEVHGKLNREQIEDKIHKDLKNFLKEKYADDSEKIYKSIITESDAYVDSKRAFLVPENQQKKGITQTNKKVSIWRRLWNWVRRKDEPLYELKEETYTVKGNPNKLTCSYALMSFLK
;
A
#
# COMPACT_ATOMS: atom_id res chain seq x y z
N MET A 1 40.70 19.60 -45.29
CA MET A 1 40.53 19.49 -43.82
C MET A 1 39.08 19.62 -43.36
N LYS A 2 38.37 20.77 -43.44
CA LYS A 2 37.02 20.93 -42.85
C LYS A 2 35.98 19.84 -43.21
N ARG A 3 35.94 19.35 -44.46
CA ARG A 3 35.04 18.23 -44.86
C ARG A 3 35.41 16.87 -44.24
N PHE A 4 36.68 16.64 -43.93
CA PHE A 4 37.14 15.41 -43.28
C PHE A 4 36.79 15.40 -41.78
N LEU A 5 36.85 16.58 -41.13
CA LEU A 5 36.45 16.72 -39.73
C LEU A 5 34.96 16.43 -39.53
N VAL A 6 34.09 16.93 -40.43
CA VAL A 6 32.63 16.68 -40.40
C VAL A 6 32.28 15.22 -40.66
N LEU A 7 32.99 14.53 -41.55
CA LEU A 7 32.76 13.10 -41.79
C LEU A 7 33.19 12.27 -40.57
N SER A 8 34.28 12.66 -39.89
CA SER A 8 34.75 12.00 -38.68
C SER A 8 33.79 12.21 -37.48
N THR A 9 33.20 13.40 -37.30
CA THR A 9 32.17 13.60 -36.27
C THR A 9 30.86 12.89 -36.59
N LEU A 10 30.45 12.77 -37.85
CA LEU A 10 29.29 11.94 -38.23
C LEU A 10 29.53 10.46 -37.96
N LEU A 11 30.73 9.93 -38.21
CA LEU A 11 31.08 8.54 -37.89
C LEU A 11 31.08 8.27 -36.37
N PHE A 12 31.59 9.20 -35.56
CA PHE A 12 31.54 9.09 -34.09
C PHE A 12 30.11 9.19 -33.51
N LEU A 13 29.19 9.90 -34.17
CA LEU A 13 27.78 9.99 -33.77
C LEU A 13 26.94 8.78 -34.18
N VAL A 14 27.42 7.93 -35.10
CA VAL A 14 26.76 6.66 -35.48
C VAL A 14 27.32 5.46 -34.71
N SER A 15 28.50 5.59 -34.08
CA SER A 15 29.09 4.56 -33.20
C SER A 15 28.55 4.54 -31.77
N CYS A 16 27.57 5.38 -31.44
CA CYS A 16 26.86 5.34 -30.14
C CYS A 16 25.35 5.18 -30.39
N SER A 17 24.70 4.31 -29.61
CA SER A 17 23.25 4.01 -29.67
C SER A 17 22.73 3.38 -30.98
N ILE A 18 23.35 2.28 -31.40
CA ILE A 18 22.55 1.10 -31.75
C ILE A 18 22.89 0.01 -30.73
N GLU A 19 22.31 0.14 -29.54
CA GLU A 19 21.99 -1.06 -28.76
C GLU A 19 20.98 -1.84 -29.59
N THR A 20 21.47 -2.82 -30.34
CA THR A 20 20.62 -3.93 -30.71
C THR A 20 20.18 -4.53 -29.39
N ASN A 21 18.90 -4.38 -29.06
CA ASN A 21 18.25 -5.24 -28.08
C ASN A 21 18.40 -6.68 -28.60
N ARG A 22 19.51 -7.32 -28.23
CA ARG A 22 19.50 -8.76 -27.98
C ARG A 22 18.41 -8.92 -26.94
N GLY A 23 17.25 -9.42 -27.38
CA GLY A 23 16.30 -9.98 -26.43
C GLY A 23 17.09 -10.95 -25.53
N PRO A 24 16.84 -10.98 -24.22
CA PRO A 24 17.58 -11.83 -23.30
C PRO A 24 17.66 -13.24 -23.89
N ALA A 25 18.88 -13.78 -23.91
CA ALA A 25 19.13 -15.11 -24.44
C ALA A 25 18.48 -16.11 -23.47
N SER A 26 17.23 -16.45 -23.82
CA SER A 26 16.24 -17.22 -23.05
C SER A 26 15.93 -16.70 -21.63
N ASN A 27 14.66 -16.72 -21.23
CA ASN A 27 14.22 -16.34 -19.88
C ASN A 27 14.43 -17.52 -18.90
N ASP A 28 15.63 -18.12 -18.90
CA ASP A 28 15.92 -19.38 -18.20
C ASP A 28 16.18 -19.21 -16.69
N ALA A 29 16.04 -17.99 -16.17
CA ALA A 29 15.95 -17.70 -14.74
C ALA A 29 14.52 -17.27 -14.39
N ILE A 30 13.63 -18.26 -14.25
CA ILE A 30 12.28 -18.09 -13.65
C ILE A 30 12.40 -17.74 -12.15
N PHE A 31 13.55 -18.01 -11.55
CA PHE A 31 13.79 -17.99 -10.10
C PHE A 31 15.08 -17.24 -9.73
N GLU A 32 15.00 -16.27 -8.82
CA GLU A 32 16.14 -15.60 -8.19
C GLU A 32 16.14 -15.85 -6.66
N PRO A 33 17.19 -16.44 -6.07
CA PRO A 33 17.26 -16.68 -4.62
C PRO A 33 17.31 -15.39 -3.78
N HIS A 34 16.55 -15.33 -2.69
CA HIS A 34 16.63 -14.19 -1.75
C HIS A 34 16.31 -14.53 -0.29
N SER A 35 16.79 -13.70 0.63
CA SER A 35 16.65 -13.90 2.09
C SER A 35 15.22 -13.87 2.68
N GLY A 36 14.22 -13.59 1.86
CA GLY A 36 12.80 -13.71 2.20
C GLY A 36 12.07 -14.92 1.63
N GLN A 37 12.76 -15.90 1.03
CA GLN A 37 12.14 -17.17 0.60
C GLN A 37 12.20 -18.21 1.72
N VAL A 38 11.29 -19.19 1.70
CA VAL A 38 11.40 -20.41 2.49
C VAL A 38 11.71 -21.56 1.53
N THR A 39 12.83 -22.24 1.75
CA THR A 39 13.29 -23.36 0.94
C THR A 39 13.06 -24.66 1.69
N VAL A 40 12.37 -25.59 1.04
CA VAL A 40 12.24 -26.99 1.46
C VAL A 40 13.27 -27.80 0.68
N GLU A 41 14.18 -28.47 1.38
CA GLU A 41 15.21 -29.31 0.77
C GLU A 41 14.74 -30.75 0.63
N PHE A 42 15.26 -31.47 -0.37
CA PHE A 42 15.13 -32.93 -0.48
C PHE A 42 15.63 -33.65 0.79
N ALA A 43 15.16 -34.86 1.05
CA ALA A 43 15.85 -35.82 1.89
C ALA A 43 17.21 -36.20 1.27
N ASP A 44 18.23 -36.48 2.08
CA ASP A 44 19.61 -36.64 1.59
C ASP A 44 19.75 -37.84 0.61
N ASP A 45 19.04 -38.93 0.86
CA ASP A 45 18.97 -40.13 0.01
C ASP A 45 18.27 -39.89 -1.34
N ILE A 46 17.25 -39.04 -1.35
CA ILE A 46 16.54 -38.61 -2.56
C ILE A 46 17.38 -37.59 -3.34
N ALA A 47 18.07 -36.67 -2.65
CA ALA A 47 18.97 -35.70 -3.27
C ALA A 47 20.10 -36.39 -4.04
N GLU A 48 20.72 -37.42 -3.45
CA GLU A 48 21.79 -38.22 -4.08
C GLU A 48 21.31 -39.02 -5.30
N ASN A 49 20.05 -39.47 -5.32
CA ASN A 49 19.48 -40.25 -6.42
C ASN A 49 18.63 -39.43 -7.42
N SER A 50 18.54 -38.11 -7.21
CA SER A 50 17.62 -37.19 -7.90
C SER A 50 17.71 -37.19 -9.43
N GLN A 51 18.86 -37.59 -10.01
CA GLN A 51 19.05 -37.70 -11.46
C GLN A 51 18.32 -38.90 -12.09
N ASN A 52 17.91 -39.90 -11.29
CA ASN A 52 17.27 -41.14 -11.76
C ASN A 52 15.76 -41.21 -11.45
N LEU A 53 15.19 -40.17 -10.84
CA LEU A 53 13.77 -40.10 -10.50
C LEU A 53 12.94 -39.71 -11.72
N GLU A 54 11.77 -40.34 -11.89
CA GLU A 54 10.81 -39.95 -12.93
C GLU A 54 10.23 -38.56 -12.62
N GLU A 55 10.20 -37.68 -13.62
CA GLU A 55 9.55 -36.36 -13.48
C GLU A 55 8.03 -36.50 -13.30
N GLY A 56 7.46 -35.81 -12.31
CA GLY A 56 6.04 -35.92 -11.99
C GLY A 56 5.38 -34.64 -11.47
N PHE A 57 4.11 -34.77 -11.09
CA PHE A 57 3.34 -33.74 -10.38
C PHE A 57 2.73 -34.33 -9.10
N SER A 58 2.79 -33.60 -7.98
CA SER A 58 2.20 -34.05 -6.72
C SER A 58 0.70 -33.79 -6.71
N GLU A 59 -0.11 -34.84 -6.75
CA GLU A 59 -1.56 -34.75 -6.65
C GLU A 59 -2.00 -34.25 -5.26
N GLU A 60 -1.28 -34.62 -4.20
CA GLU A 60 -1.58 -34.18 -2.83
C GLU A 60 -1.34 -32.68 -2.61
N LEU A 61 -0.18 -32.17 -3.05
CA LEU A 61 0.12 -30.74 -2.99
C LEU A 61 -0.91 -29.95 -3.80
N ARG A 62 -1.28 -30.44 -4.98
CA ARG A 62 -2.32 -29.84 -5.81
C ARG A 62 -3.68 -29.85 -5.11
N ALA A 63 -4.05 -30.92 -4.40
CA ALA A 63 -5.29 -31.00 -3.65
C ALA A 63 -5.36 -30.02 -2.47
N GLU A 64 -4.26 -29.84 -1.72
CA GLU A 64 -4.18 -28.83 -0.66
C GLU A 64 -4.23 -27.40 -1.23
N VAL A 65 -3.54 -27.14 -2.34
CA VAL A 65 -3.59 -25.86 -3.07
C VAL A 65 -5.01 -25.56 -3.59
N ASP A 66 -5.68 -26.53 -4.20
CA ASP A 66 -7.08 -26.38 -4.64
C ASP A 66 -8.03 -26.15 -3.45
N LYS A 67 -7.77 -26.75 -2.29
CA LYS A 67 -8.52 -26.54 -1.05
C LYS A 67 -8.30 -25.12 -0.50
N MET A 68 -7.07 -24.63 -0.45
CA MET A 68 -6.77 -23.24 -0.05
C MET A 68 -7.42 -22.23 -1.01
N ASN A 69 -7.28 -22.43 -2.31
CA ASN A 69 -7.89 -21.58 -3.34
C ASN A 69 -9.43 -21.58 -3.27
N LYS A 70 -10.05 -22.73 -2.96
CA LYS A 70 -11.50 -22.79 -2.65
C LYS A 70 -11.84 -21.99 -1.40
N GLY A 71 -11.07 -22.10 -0.32
CA GLY A 71 -11.24 -21.32 0.90
C GLY A 71 -11.19 -19.81 0.64
N PHE A 72 -10.18 -19.33 -0.10
CA PHE A 72 -10.03 -17.92 -0.50
C PHE A 72 -11.16 -17.42 -1.42
N ALA A 73 -11.68 -18.28 -2.29
CA ALA A 73 -12.80 -17.95 -3.17
C ALA A 73 -14.18 -18.03 -2.50
N SER A 74 -14.32 -18.86 -1.46
CA SER A 74 -15.59 -19.04 -0.72
C SER A 74 -15.96 -17.78 0.06
N LYS A 75 -17.26 -17.60 0.30
CA LYS A 75 -17.76 -16.56 1.23
C LYS A 75 -18.02 -17.11 2.64
N THR A 76 -17.73 -18.38 2.88
CA THR A 76 -18.34 -19.18 3.95
C THR A 76 -17.35 -19.92 4.83
N ASP A 77 -16.12 -20.15 4.36
CA ASP A 77 -15.22 -21.11 5.00
C ASP A 77 -14.23 -20.38 5.91
N GLY A 78 -14.68 -20.02 7.11
CA GLY A 78 -13.84 -19.57 8.25
C GLY A 78 -13.27 -18.15 8.16
N TYR A 79 -12.90 -17.67 6.97
CA TYR A 79 -12.29 -16.34 6.79
C TYR A 79 -13.36 -15.25 6.64
N THR A 80 -13.35 -14.32 7.59
CA THR A 80 -14.22 -13.13 7.61
C THR A 80 -13.80 -12.07 6.60
N VAL A 81 -12.51 -12.03 6.26
CA VAL A 81 -11.80 -11.07 5.40
C VAL A 81 -12.04 -11.34 3.89
N ASP A 82 -11.85 -10.37 2.99
CA ASP A 82 -12.04 -10.55 1.54
C ASP A 82 -10.81 -11.11 0.81
N LEU A 83 -10.59 -12.41 0.93
CA LEU A 83 -9.44 -13.12 0.35
C LEU A 83 -9.57 -13.45 -1.15
N ARG A 84 -10.58 -12.92 -1.87
CA ARG A 84 -10.80 -13.23 -3.30
C ARG A 84 -9.70 -12.72 -4.23
N SER A 85 -8.84 -11.83 -3.75
CA SER A 85 -7.59 -11.41 -4.39
C SER A 85 -6.39 -12.24 -3.94
N MET A 86 -6.57 -13.40 -3.31
CA MET A 86 -5.50 -14.31 -2.94
C MET A 86 -5.61 -15.63 -3.70
N LYS A 87 -4.46 -16.19 -4.07
CA LYS A 87 -4.35 -17.56 -4.59
C LYS A 87 -2.99 -18.18 -4.25
N VAL A 88 -2.94 -19.50 -4.24
CA VAL A 88 -1.70 -20.27 -4.27
C VAL A 88 -1.51 -20.83 -5.68
N GLU A 89 -0.32 -20.64 -6.25
CA GLU A 89 0.08 -21.20 -7.54
C GLU A 89 1.26 -22.17 -7.34
N VAL A 90 1.25 -23.30 -8.04
CA VAL A 90 2.39 -24.22 -8.11
C VAL A 90 2.96 -24.18 -9.52
N GLU A 91 4.25 -23.85 -9.62
CA GLU A 91 5.01 -23.85 -10.87
C GLU A 91 6.07 -24.95 -10.79
N TYR A 92 5.92 -25.96 -11.64
CA TYR A 92 6.86 -27.08 -11.70
C TYR A 92 8.00 -26.74 -12.67
N VAL A 93 9.22 -26.75 -12.15
CA VAL A 93 10.46 -26.47 -12.88
C VAL A 93 11.34 -27.72 -12.91
N ASP A 94 12.21 -27.82 -13.92
CA ASP A 94 13.06 -29.01 -14.11
C ASP A 94 13.98 -29.23 -12.91
N ASP A 95 14.74 -28.19 -12.53
CA ASP A 95 15.62 -28.16 -11.36
C ASP A 95 15.50 -26.82 -10.61
N LEU A 96 15.60 -26.90 -9.28
CA LEU A 96 15.77 -25.74 -8.39
C LEU A 96 17.22 -25.70 -7.91
N PRO A 97 17.77 -24.53 -7.53
CA PRO A 97 19.16 -24.44 -7.11
C PRO A 97 19.43 -25.19 -5.79
N GLY A 98 20.60 -25.84 -5.72
CA GLY A 98 21.03 -26.59 -4.53
C GLY A 98 20.30 -27.92 -4.36
N LYS A 99 19.95 -28.27 -3.12
CA LYS A 99 19.14 -29.45 -2.77
C LYS A 99 17.64 -29.12 -2.65
N SER A 100 17.17 -28.04 -3.27
CA SER A 100 15.80 -27.55 -3.09
C SER A 100 14.76 -28.45 -3.77
N ALA A 101 13.83 -29.01 -3.00
CA ALA A 101 12.64 -29.71 -3.50
C ALA A 101 11.50 -28.73 -3.81
N TYR A 102 11.28 -27.76 -2.92
CA TYR A 102 10.34 -26.65 -3.11
C TYR A 102 10.95 -25.32 -2.68
N VAL A 103 10.51 -24.23 -3.31
CA VAL A 103 10.71 -22.87 -2.80
C VAL A 103 9.39 -22.13 -2.73
N LEU A 104 9.09 -21.59 -1.57
CA LEU A 104 7.93 -20.76 -1.28
C LEU A 104 8.31 -19.28 -1.37
N ASP A 105 7.57 -18.54 -2.18
CA ASP A 105 7.75 -17.10 -2.39
C ASP A 105 6.39 -16.36 -2.49
N THR A 106 6.44 -15.04 -2.59
CA THR A 106 5.27 -14.18 -2.79
C THR A 106 5.46 -13.21 -3.96
N LYS A 107 4.44 -13.12 -4.81
CA LYS A 107 4.33 -12.15 -5.91
C LYS A 107 2.95 -11.49 -5.90
N VAL A 108 2.85 -10.31 -6.50
CA VAL A 108 1.58 -9.61 -6.75
C VAL A 108 1.48 -9.44 -8.27
N ASP A 109 0.41 -9.97 -8.88
CA ASP A 109 0.25 -9.88 -10.35
C ASP A 109 -0.24 -8.50 -10.81
N GLU A 110 -0.33 -8.30 -12.13
CA GLU A 110 -0.82 -7.04 -12.73
C GLU A 110 -2.30 -6.74 -12.40
N PHE A 111 -3.02 -7.71 -11.82
CA PHE A 111 -4.38 -7.60 -11.32
C PHE A 111 -4.46 -7.56 -9.78
N GLY A 112 -3.32 -7.58 -9.08
CA GLY A 112 -3.18 -7.41 -7.63
C GLY A 112 -3.55 -8.62 -6.83
N ASN A 113 -3.68 -9.75 -7.51
CA ASN A 113 -3.83 -10.99 -6.82
C ASN A 113 -2.51 -11.22 -6.08
N HIS A 114 -2.61 -11.41 -4.78
CA HIS A 114 -1.54 -11.80 -3.89
C HIS A 114 -1.35 -13.30 -4.07
N ILE A 115 -0.25 -13.66 -4.70
CA ILE A 115 0.04 -15.04 -5.09
C ILE A 115 1.12 -15.58 -4.17
N ILE A 116 0.74 -16.61 -3.42
CA ILE A 116 1.69 -17.50 -2.74
C ILE A 116 2.21 -18.42 -3.83
N GLN A 117 3.47 -18.24 -4.21
CA GLN A 117 4.10 -18.99 -5.28
C GLN A 117 4.88 -20.15 -4.68
N VAL A 118 4.54 -21.38 -5.10
CA VAL A 118 5.36 -22.56 -4.83
C VAL A 118 6.07 -22.92 -6.11
N PHE A 119 7.39 -22.78 -6.15
CA PHE A 119 8.21 -23.42 -7.16
C PHE A 119 8.51 -24.85 -6.70
N ALA A 120 8.26 -25.83 -7.54
CA ALA A 120 8.46 -27.25 -7.23
C ALA A 120 9.43 -27.86 -8.25
N SER A 121 10.47 -28.56 -7.80
CA SER A 121 11.20 -29.45 -8.71
C SER A 121 10.27 -30.57 -9.14
N LYS A 122 10.26 -30.93 -10.43
CA LYS A 122 9.53 -32.11 -10.93
C LYS A 122 9.93 -33.43 -10.24
N LYS A 123 11.09 -33.48 -9.59
CA LYS A 123 11.60 -34.64 -8.82
C LYS A 123 11.05 -34.70 -7.40
N ALA A 124 10.51 -33.60 -6.87
CA ALA A 124 10.01 -33.47 -5.49
C ALA A 124 8.79 -34.34 -5.18
N THR A 125 8.15 -34.92 -6.20
CA THR A 125 6.96 -35.78 -6.05
C THR A 125 7.23 -37.13 -5.41
N HIS A 126 8.49 -37.55 -5.36
CA HIS A 126 8.90 -38.81 -4.70
C HIS A 126 9.36 -38.58 -3.26
N ASP A 127 9.47 -37.32 -2.81
CA ASP A 127 9.88 -36.95 -1.47
C ASP A 127 8.64 -36.63 -0.64
N MET A 128 8.19 -37.60 0.16
CA MET A 128 7.02 -37.42 1.04
C MET A 128 7.32 -36.42 2.17
N THR A 129 8.51 -36.45 2.75
CA THR A 129 8.93 -35.54 3.82
C THR A 129 8.90 -34.08 3.34
N ALA A 130 9.48 -33.80 2.17
CA ALA A 130 9.43 -32.48 1.55
C ALA A 130 8.00 -32.06 1.18
N GLN A 131 7.14 -33.00 0.77
CA GLN A 131 5.72 -32.74 0.51
C GLN A 131 4.95 -32.38 1.79
N ASP A 132 5.18 -33.09 2.89
CA ASP A 132 4.56 -32.79 4.18
C ASP A 132 5.08 -31.46 4.77
N GLU A 133 6.36 -31.16 4.58
CA GLU A 133 6.97 -29.86 4.93
C GLU A 133 6.31 -28.69 4.17
N ILE A 134 6.18 -28.75 2.84
CA ILE A 134 5.52 -27.67 2.08
C ILE A 134 4.01 -27.57 2.36
N LYS A 135 3.31 -28.71 2.55
CA LYS A 135 1.90 -28.73 2.99
C LYS A 135 1.76 -28.10 4.39
N GLY A 136 2.68 -28.38 5.31
CA GLY A 136 2.73 -27.80 6.65
C GLY A 136 2.94 -26.28 6.61
N LEU A 137 3.92 -25.79 5.85
CA LEU A 137 4.16 -24.36 5.63
C LEU A 137 2.90 -23.65 5.11
N LEU A 138 2.25 -24.22 4.08
CA LEU A 138 1.01 -23.68 3.51
C LEU A 138 -0.13 -23.60 4.53
N ARG A 139 -0.26 -24.58 5.44
CA ARG A 139 -1.24 -24.55 6.54
C ARG A 139 -0.94 -23.46 7.56
N LYS A 140 0.33 -23.27 7.96
CA LYS A 140 0.74 -22.23 8.93
C LYS A 140 0.54 -20.79 8.40
N ILE A 141 0.57 -20.57 7.08
CA ILE A 141 0.27 -19.25 6.47
C ILE A 141 -1.19 -18.82 6.71
N VAL A 142 -2.11 -19.79 6.80
CA VAL A 142 -3.55 -19.54 6.90
C VAL A 142 -4.13 -19.81 8.30
N ASP A 143 -3.24 -20.11 9.26
CA ASP A 143 -3.48 -20.23 10.69
C ASP A 143 -3.62 -18.83 11.32
N ASN A 144 -4.75 -18.57 11.98
CA ASN A 144 -5.05 -17.29 12.60
C ASN A 144 -4.27 -17.02 13.91
N GLU A 145 -3.79 -18.06 14.60
CA GLU A 145 -2.92 -17.91 15.77
C GLU A 145 -1.50 -17.45 15.39
N ILE A 146 -1.10 -17.68 14.13
CA ILE A 146 0.14 -17.16 13.55
C ILE A 146 -0.15 -15.80 12.91
N TYR A 147 -0.96 -15.80 11.84
CA TYR A 147 -1.31 -14.64 11.01
C TYR A 147 -2.79 -14.27 11.19
N PRO A 148 -3.15 -13.10 11.80
CA PRO A 148 -4.54 -12.66 11.95
C PRO A 148 -5.33 -12.66 10.64
N ASN A 149 -4.64 -12.48 9.52
CA ASN A 149 -5.09 -12.94 8.22
C ASN A 149 -3.88 -13.19 7.27
N PRO A 150 -4.04 -14.00 6.20
CA PRO A 150 -2.93 -14.43 5.34
C PRO A 150 -2.14 -13.31 4.63
N PHE A 151 -2.70 -12.10 4.44
CA PHE A 151 -1.91 -10.98 3.90
C PHE A 151 -0.70 -10.60 4.79
N GLY A 152 -0.73 -10.94 6.09
CA GLY A 152 0.41 -10.74 6.99
C GLY A 152 1.66 -11.51 6.53
N PHE A 153 1.51 -12.67 5.89
CA PHE A 153 2.63 -13.44 5.33
C PHE A 153 3.34 -12.67 4.22
N PHE A 154 2.60 -11.95 3.37
CA PHE A 154 3.18 -11.11 2.32
C PHE A 154 4.03 -9.98 2.92
N GLU A 155 3.53 -9.30 3.96
CA GLU A 155 4.30 -8.27 4.67
C GLU A 155 5.56 -8.86 5.31
N THR A 156 5.48 -10.02 5.96
CA THR A 156 6.65 -10.73 6.53
C THR A 156 7.68 -11.09 5.45
N MET A 157 7.27 -11.74 4.36
CA MET A 157 8.15 -12.16 3.26
C MET A 157 8.87 -10.98 2.62
N MET A 158 8.15 -9.88 2.37
CA MET A 158 8.71 -8.66 1.76
C MET A 158 9.66 -7.92 2.71
N ASN A 159 9.35 -7.86 4.00
CA ASN A 159 10.28 -7.35 5.01
C ASN A 159 11.54 -8.23 5.11
N ALA A 160 11.40 -9.55 5.09
CA ALA A 160 12.53 -10.50 5.12
C ALA A 160 13.42 -10.39 3.88
N ARG A 161 12.82 -10.25 2.68
CA ARG A 161 13.50 -9.97 1.40
C ARG A 161 14.30 -8.67 1.46
N ALA A 162 13.79 -7.65 2.15
CA ALA A 162 14.46 -6.37 2.42
C ALA A 162 15.48 -6.42 3.58
N GLY A 163 15.86 -7.60 4.08
CA GLY A 163 16.89 -7.76 5.11
C GLY A 163 16.41 -7.61 6.56
N HIS A 164 15.09 -7.55 6.80
CA HIS A 164 14.55 -7.36 8.15
C HIS A 164 14.70 -8.61 9.02
N LYS A 165 15.72 -8.61 9.87
CA LYS A 165 16.08 -9.74 10.76
C LYS A 165 14.92 -10.32 11.58
N PRO A 166 13.99 -9.54 12.19
CA PRO A 166 12.83 -10.12 12.88
C PRO A 166 11.88 -10.89 11.95
N ALA A 167 11.74 -10.47 10.69
CA ALA A 167 10.90 -11.18 9.72
C ALA A 167 11.60 -12.47 9.23
N GLN A 168 12.91 -12.43 8.99
CA GLN A 168 13.71 -13.62 8.67
C GLN A 168 13.65 -14.66 9.80
N ALA A 169 13.81 -14.23 11.06
CA ALA A 169 13.64 -15.11 12.22
C ALA A 169 12.22 -15.69 12.32
N HIS A 170 11.19 -14.92 11.96
CA HIS A 170 9.80 -15.42 11.97
C HIS A 170 9.56 -16.50 10.93
N LEU A 171 10.07 -16.33 9.70
CA LEU A 171 9.99 -17.35 8.65
C LEU A 171 10.71 -18.63 9.05
N LEU A 172 11.92 -18.52 9.63
CA LEU A 172 12.65 -19.68 10.17
C LEU A 172 11.92 -20.34 11.33
N GLN A 173 11.25 -19.59 12.22
CA GLN A 173 10.44 -20.18 13.28
C GLN A 173 9.27 -20.97 12.71
N ILE A 174 8.54 -20.45 11.71
CA ILE A 174 7.46 -21.19 11.05
C ILE A 174 8.00 -22.48 10.40
N HIS A 175 9.18 -22.41 9.77
CA HIS A 175 9.85 -23.57 9.19
C HIS A 175 10.24 -24.61 10.25
N HIS A 176 10.83 -24.16 11.36
CA HIS A 176 11.17 -25.01 12.51
C HIS A 176 9.93 -25.68 13.13
N ASP A 177 8.85 -24.92 13.33
CA ASP A 177 7.60 -25.44 13.88
C ASP A 177 7.02 -26.52 12.97
N VAL A 178 7.09 -26.36 11.64
CA VAL A 178 6.66 -27.38 10.66
C VAL A 178 7.57 -28.61 10.66
N LEU A 179 8.90 -28.43 10.71
CA LEU A 179 9.83 -29.56 10.79
C LEU A 179 9.61 -30.36 12.09
N THR A 180 9.27 -29.67 13.19
CA THR A 180 8.91 -30.30 14.47
C THR A 180 7.61 -31.10 14.33
N ASP A 181 6.55 -30.51 13.75
CA ASP A 181 5.28 -31.20 13.49
C ASP A 181 5.50 -32.47 12.63
N VAL A 182 6.34 -32.40 11.59
CA VAL A 182 6.66 -33.56 10.72
C VAL A 182 7.49 -34.62 11.47
N GLN A 183 8.36 -34.20 12.41
CA GLN A 183 9.17 -35.12 13.21
C GLN A 183 8.34 -35.94 14.21
N GLU A 184 7.17 -35.45 14.64
CA GLU A 184 6.25 -36.24 15.48
C GLU A 184 5.66 -37.44 14.73
N ASP A 185 5.49 -37.33 13.40
CA ASP A 185 4.97 -38.40 12.53
C ASP A 185 6.09 -39.26 11.90
N ILE A 186 7.30 -38.70 11.68
CA ILE A 186 8.41 -39.35 10.96
C ILE A 186 9.74 -39.14 11.73
N ASP A 187 10.22 -40.18 12.45
CA ASP A 187 11.54 -40.12 13.10
C ASP A 187 12.68 -40.55 12.15
N GLY A 188 13.82 -39.87 12.22
CA GLY A 188 15.01 -40.17 11.44
C GLY A 188 16.13 -39.13 11.59
N GLU A 189 17.39 -39.61 11.56
CA GLU A 189 18.61 -38.78 11.67
C GLU A 189 18.66 -37.60 10.66
N PRO A 190 18.25 -37.74 9.38
CA PRO A 190 18.27 -36.62 8.45
C PRO A 190 17.31 -35.47 8.82
N LEU A 191 16.15 -35.80 9.40
CA LEU A 191 15.17 -34.79 9.81
C LEU A 191 15.61 -34.10 11.12
N GLN A 192 16.13 -34.86 12.08
CA GLN A 192 16.74 -34.31 13.30
C GLN A 192 17.86 -33.31 12.98
N LYS A 193 18.67 -33.60 11.95
CA LYS A 193 19.70 -32.69 11.45
C LYS A 193 19.10 -31.42 10.82
N LYS A 194 18.08 -31.53 9.96
CA LYS A 194 17.37 -30.36 9.38
C LYS A 194 16.82 -29.43 10.47
N VAL A 195 16.20 -30.00 11.52
CA VAL A 195 15.71 -29.24 12.68
C VAL A 195 16.85 -28.47 13.35
N ALA A 196 17.96 -29.15 13.66
CA ALA A 196 19.14 -28.53 14.28
C ALA A 196 19.77 -27.43 13.40
N ASP A 197 19.87 -27.63 12.09
CA ASP A 197 20.40 -26.65 11.14
C ASP A 197 19.51 -25.38 11.08
N VAL A 198 18.18 -25.52 11.20
CA VAL A 198 17.25 -24.38 11.31
C VAL A 198 17.34 -23.70 12.68
N GLU A 199 17.46 -24.45 13.77
CA GLU A 199 17.68 -23.89 15.12
C GLU A 199 18.98 -23.06 15.20
N GLU A 200 20.08 -23.52 14.61
CA GLU A 200 21.34 -22.77 14.57
C GLU A 200 21.16 -21.43 13.85
N ARG A 201 20.49 -21.43 12.68
CA ARG A 201 20.19 -20.21 11.92
C ARG A 201 19.29 -19.24 12.72
N ILE A 202 18.32 -19.74 13.48
CA ILE A 202 17.52 -18.90 14.40
C ILE A 202 18.42 -18.27 15.47
N LEU A 203 19.29 -19.06 16.11
CA LEU A 203 20.22 -18.59 17.14
C LEU A 203 21.24 -17.55 16.61
N GLU A 204 21.65 -17.65 15.34
CA GLU A 204 22.45 -16.61 14.68
C GLU A 204 21.68 -15.30 14.52
N ILE A 205 20.46 -15.34 13.97
CA ILE A 205 19.65 -14.12 13.81
C ILE A 205 19.29 -13.52 15.18
N GLU A 206 19.09 -14.33 16.22
CA GLU A 206 18.91 -13.82 17.59
C GLU A 206 20.13 -13.04 18.12
N LYS A 207 21.36 -13.39 17.72
CA LYS A 207 22.58 -12.62 18.06
C LYS A 207 22.54 -11.25 17.38
N ASP A 208 22.20 -11.20 16.10
CA ASP A 208 22.03 -9.94 15.34
C ASP A 208 20.94 -9.06 15.96
N LEU A 209 19.78 -9.63 16.31
CA LEU A 209 18.68 -8.92 16.96
C LEU A 209 19.10 -8.29 18.30
N LYS A 210 19.99 -8.94 19.06
CA LYS A 210 20.53 -8.37 20.31
C LYS A 210 21.44 -7.16 20.06
N VAL A 211 22.08 -7.05 18.90
CA VAL A 211 22.85 -5.87 18.46
C VAL A 211 21.89 -4.76 17.99
N LEU A 212 20.99 -5.07 17.05
CA LEU A 212 20.01 -4.12 16.52
C LEU A 212 19.13 -3.50 17.62
N LYS A 213 18.64 -4.30 18.58
CA LYS A 213 17.85 -3.79 19.73
C LYS A 213 18.67 -2.89 20.68
N LYS A 214 20.02 -2.93 20.66
CA LYS A 214 20.87 -1.95 21.39
C LYS A 214 21.06 -0.66 20.61
N GLU A 215 21.19 -0.73 19.29
CA GLU A 215 21.34 0.43 18.41
C GLU A 215 20.04 1.24 18.32
N ALA A 216 18.91 0.57 18.14
CA ALA A 216 17.58 1.18 18.17
C ALA A 216 17.36 1.98 19.48
N LYS A 217 17.72 1.43 20.65
CA LYS A 217 17.61 2.15 21.93
C LYS A 217 18.45 3.44 22.01
N LYS A 218 19.59 3.51 21.32
CA LYS A 218 20.39 4.74 21.24
C LYS A 218 19.65 5.80 20.40
N LEU A 219 19.20 5.41 19.20
CA LEU A 219 18.45 6.28 18.29
C LEU A 219 17.14 6.78 18.92
N GLU A 220 16.42 5.89 19.60
CA GLU A 220 15.21 6.19 20.36
C GLU A 220 15.45 7.26 21.44
N THR A 221 16.59 7.17 22.13
CA THR A 221 16.97 8.16 23.16
C THR A 221 17.18 9.53 22.53
N SER A 222 17.95 9.62 21.44
CA SER A 222 18.15 10.86 20.69
C SER A 222 16.84 11.44 20.14
N ARG A 223 15.95 10.61 19.57
CA ARG A 223 14.61 11.03 19.09
C ARG A 223 13.75 11.56 20.24
N LYS A 224 13.75 10.90 21.40
CA LYS A 224 13.02 11.34 22.61
C LYS A 224 13.51 12.69 23.14
N ASP A 225 14.79 13.02 23.00
CA ASP A 225 15.32 14.32 23.40
C ASP A 225 14.85 15.45 22.47
N ILE A 226 14.81 15.20 21.15
CA ILE A 226 14.20 16.14 20.18
C ILE A 226 12.72 16.41 20.54
N MET A 227 11.94 15.36 20.88
CA MET A 227 10.54 15.53 21.30
C MET A 227 10.35 16.36 22.57
N LYS A 228 11.29 16.31 23.54
CA LYS A 228 11.19 17.13 24.77
C LYS A 228 11.22 18.62 24.46
N THR A 229 11.86 19.01 23.35
CA THR A 229 11.87 20.38 22.82
C THR A 229 10.60 20.65 22.02
N LEU A 230 10.23 19.76 21.10
CA LEU A 230 9.03 19.92 20.25
C LEU A 230 7.70 19.93 21.03
N ASP A 231 7.63 19.26 22.18
CA ASP A 231 6.45 19.29 23.06
C ASP A 231 6.17 20.67 23.66
N LYS A 232 7.21 21.54 23.74
CA LYS A 232 7.20 22.85 24.42
C LYS A 232 7.12 24.05 23.47
N VAL A 233 7.03 23.83 22.16
CA VAL A 233 6.87 24.94 21.20
C VAL A 233 5.56 25.68 21.43
N ALA A 234 5.53 26.95 21.03
CA ALA A 234 4.35 27.81 21.12
C ALA A 234 3.15 27.24 20.34
N ALA A 235 1.96 27.80 20.58
CA ALA A 235 0.70 27.21 20.13
C ALA A 235 0.59 27.10 18.60
N ASP A 236 1.22 28.00 17.85
CA ASP A 236 1.37 27.98 16.39
C ASP A 236 2.15 26.75 15.89
N GLY A 237 3.26 26.40 16.53
CA GLY A 237 4.06 25.20 16.23
C GLY A 237 3.47 23.86 16.71
N GLN A 238 2.24 23.84 17.21
CA GLN A 238 1.55 22.62 17.63
C GLN A 238 0.77 21.99 16.47
N LEU A 239 0.78 20.66 16.36
CA LEU A 239 0.11 19.88 15.30
C LEU A 239 -1.31 20.38 14.96
N LYS A 240 -2.13 20.68 15.97
CA LYS A 240 -3.50 21.18 15.76
C LYS A 240 -3.50 22.48 14.96
N SER A 241 -2.69 23.46 15.34
CA SER A 241 -2.63 24.77 14.68
C SER A 241 -2.04 24.69 13.28
N LEU A 242 -0.99 23.88 13.08
CA LEU A 242 -0.39 23.63 11.76
C LEU A 242 -1.44 23.00 10.81
N MET A 243 -2.12 21.94 11.26
CA MET A 243 -3.20 21.28 10.52
C MET A 243 -4.38 22.23 10.24
N GLN A 244 -4.86 22.97 11.24
CA GLN A 244 -5.95 23.94 11.10
C GLN A 244 -5.60 25.08 10.11
N SER A 245 -4.32 25.44 10.00
CA SER A 245 -3.83 26.48 9.07
C SER A 245 -3.51 25.94 7.67
N ASN A 246 -3.71 24.65 7.42
CA ASN A 246 -3.25 23.92 6.22
C ASN A 246 -1.72 23.98 5.99
N ASP A 247 -0.91 24.13 7.05
CA ASP A 247 0.55 24.03 6.95
C ASP A 247 0.99 22.56 6.82
N ARG A 248 0.82 22.05 5.59
CA ARG A 248 1.16 20.68 5.19
C ARG A 248 2.64 20.35 5.39
N GLU A 249 3.54 21.30 5.11
CA GLU A 249 4.97 21.09 5.29
C GLU A 249 5.34 21.05 6.78
N GLY A 250 4.85 22.01 7.58
CA GLY A 250 5.04 22.02 9.02
C GLY A 250 4.49 20.76 9.71
N VAL A 251 3.31 20.29 9.29
CA VAL A 251 2.75 19.01 9.76
C VAL A 251 3.64 17.83 9.39
N ALA A 252 4.05 17.69 8.12
CA ALA A 252 4.88 16.56 7.70
C ALA A 252 6.25 16.57 8.40
N ALA A 253 6.91 17.73 8.48
CA ALA A 253 8.18 17.90 9.18
C ALA A 253 8.06 17.58 10.68
N LEU A 254 6.95 17.95 11.32
CA LEU A 254 6.66 17.60 12.71
C LEU A 254 6.45 16.09 12.88
N LEU A 255 5.57 15.47 12.09
CA LEU A 255 5.29 14.04 12.13
C LEU A 255 6.56 13.20 11.97
N GLU A 256 7.43 13.57 11.04
CA GLU A 256 8.71 12.91 10.77
C GLU A 256 9.62 12.83 12.02
N LYS A 257 9.54 13.80 12.95
CA LYS A 257 10.32 13.76 14.21
C LYS A 257 9.69 12.89 15.29
N TYR A 258 8.40 12.55 15.18
CA TYR A 258 7.69 11.70 16.15
C TYR A 258 7.62 10.22 15.72
N ILE A 259 7.59 9.95 14.41
CA ILE A 259 7.61 8.62 13.79
C ILE A 259 8.84 7.80 14.27
N PRO A 260 8.65 6.64 14.95
CA PRO A 260 9.72 5.84 15.55
C PRO A 260 10.46 4.96 14.52
N ARG A 261 11.21 5.61 13.61
CA ARG A 261 11.98 4.95 12.53
C ARG A 261 12.83 3.78 13.02
N GLU A 262 13.46 3.93 14.18
CA GLU A 262 14.33 2.90 14.77
C GLU A 262 13.62 1.61 15.22
N GLN A 263 12.28 1.55 15.13
CA GLN A 263 11.45 0.40 15.46
C GLN A 263 10.70 -0.15 14.24
N MET A 264 10.83 0.46 13.06
CA MET A 264 10.02 0.16 11.88
C MET A 264 10.59 -0.97 11.03
N THR A 265 9.69 -1.77 10.46
CA THR A 265 9.98 -2.62 9.31
C THR A 265 10.31 -1.79 8.06
N PRO A 266 11.01 -2.35 7.06
CA PRO A 266 11.20 -1.70 5.75
C PRO A 266 9.89 -1.25 5.09
N MET A 267 8.80 -2.01 5.27
CA MET A 267 7.49 -1.64 4.74
C MET A 267 6.87 -0.43 5.46
N GLU A 268 6.93 -0.38 6.80
CA GLU A 268 6.51 0.81 7.56
C GLU A 268 7.30 2.06 7.16
N HIS A 269 8.61 1.92 6.90
CA HIS A 269 9.42 3.01 6.36
C HIS A 269 8.84 3.56 5.04
N LYS A 270 8.64 2.69 4.04
CA LYS A 270 8.05 3.07 2.75
C LYS A 270 6.67 3.72 2.92
N PHE A 271 5.80 3.15 3.75
CA PHE A 271 4.46 3.68 4.04
C PHE A 271 4.51 5.10 4.63
N TRP A 272 5.36 5.33 5.63
CA TRP A 272 5.51 6.66 6.25
C TRP A 272 6.18 7.67 5.31
N ASP A 273 7.21 7.28 4.57
CA ASP A 273 7.88 8.16 3.60
C ASP A 273 6.90 8.62 2.51
N PHE A 274 6.12 7.67 1.98
CA PHE A 274 5.07 7.95 1.01
C PHE A 274 3.99 8.88 1.57
N THR A 275 3.46 8.55 2.76
CA THR A 275 2.42 9.35 3.44
C THR A 275 2.90 10.78 3.70
N LEU A 276 4.11 10.95 4.25
CA LEU A 276 4.67 12.27 4.54
C LEU A 276 4.89 13.09 3.25
N ASN A 277 5.40 12.45 2.18
CA ASN A 277 5.58 13.11 0.89
C ASN A 277 4.24 13.61 0.31
N LYS A 278 3.17 12.82 0.43
CA LYS A 278 1.84 13.19 -0.04
C LYS A 278 1.09 14.17 0.85
N ILE A 279 1.37 14.20 2.15
CA ILE A 279 0.92 15.29 3.03
C ILE A 279 1.47 16.62 2.51
N ARG A 280 2.79 16.69 2.23
CA ARG A 280 3.47 17.89 1.68
C ARG A 280 2.97 18.26 0.28
N THR A 281 2.85 17.27 -0.59
CA THR A 281 2.60 17.44 -2.04
C THR A 281 1.44 16.55 -2.53
N PRO A 282 0.20 16.83 -2.08
CA PRO A 282 -0.98 16.11 -2.56
C PRO A 282 -1.28 16.47 -4.01
N VAL A 283 -1.98 15.61 -4.74
CA VAL A 283 -2.45 15.93 -6.09
C VAL A 283 -3.44 17.11 -6.09
N ASP A 284 -3.49 17.82 -7.22
CA ASP A 284 -4.45 18.91 -7.50
C ASP A 284 -5.91 18.41 -7.37
N TYR A 285 -6.82 19.24 -6.85
CA TYR A 285 -8.18 18.80 -6.49
C TYR A 285 -8.97 18.17 -7.65
N LYS A 286 -8.69 18.55 -8.90
CA LYS A 286 -9.33 17.94 -10.08
C LYS A 286 -8.96 16.47 -10.35
N ASN A 287 -7.89 15.99 -9.70
CA ASN A 287 -7.41 14.61 -9.75
C ASN A 287 -7.70 13.87 -8.42
N ARG A 288 -8.52 14.45 -7.53
CA ARG A 288 -8.90 13.87 -6.25
C ARG A 288 -10.23 13.13 -6.35
N VAL A 289 -10.49 12.25 -5.39
CA VAL A 289 -11.75 11.51 -5.28
C VAL A 289 -12.57 12.03 -4.10
N ILE A 290 -13.91 12.01 -4.23
CA ILE A 290 -14.79 12.29 -3.09
C ILE A 290 -14.89 11.05 -2.21
N MET A 291 -14.64 11.26 -0.91
CA MET A 291 -14.73 10.25 0.12
C MET A 291 -15.60 10.80 1.26
N TYR A 292 -16.49 9.96 1.77
CA TYR A 292 -17.46 10.32 2.80
C TYR A 292 -17.06 9.69 4.14
N ARG A 293 -17.27 10.42 5.24
CA ARG A 293 -17.05 9.94 6.61
C ARG A 293 -18.22 10.37 7.49
N GLY A 294 -18.86 9.41 8.14
CA GLY A 294 -19.76 9.70 9.25
C GLY A 294 -18.95 10.15 10.47
N THR A 295 -19.35 11.25 11.11
CA THR A 295 -18.55 11.94 12.14
C THR A 295 -19.23 11.98 13.51
N ASP A 296 -20.23 11.14 13.75
CA ASP A 296 -21.01 11.16 14.99
C ASP A 296 -20.09 10.83 16.19
N GLY A 297 -19.83 11.83 17.03
CA GLY A 297 -18.92 11.74 18.17
C GLY A 297 -17.44 12.02 17.86
N ASP A 298 -17.07 12.30 16.60
CA ASP A 298 -15.71 12.74 16.25
C ASP A 298 -15.40 14.12 16.83
N ARG A 299 -14.12 14.33 17.16
CA ARG A 299 -13.60 15.67 17.48
C ARG A 299 -13.04 16.29 16.22
N LEU A 300 -13.78 17.23 15.65
CA LEU A 300 -13.38 18.03 14.50
C LEU A 300 -12.84 19.40 14.92
N TYR A 301 -11.95 19.97 14.11
CA TYR A 301 -11.22 21.20 14.41
C TYR A 301 -11.46 22.26 13.32
N PRO A 302 -12.04 23.44 13.64
CA PRO A 302 -12.25 24.52 12.68
C PRO A 302 -10.95 25.00 12.03
N MET A 303 -11.00 25.42 10.77
CA MET A 303 -9.85 26.04 10.10
C MET A 303 -9.39 27.32 10.82
N ILE A 304 -8.08 27.57 10.83
CA ILE A 304 -7.50 28.88 11.11
C ILE A 304 -7.35 29.61 9.77
N LYS A 305 -7.97 30.78 9.66
CA LYS A 305 -7.92 31.65 8.48
C LYS A 305 -7.41 33.03 8.92
N ASP A 306 -6.41 33.55 8.21
CA ASP A 306 -5.80 34.86 8.47
C ASP A 306 -5.36 35.04 9.96
N GLY A 307 -4.91 33.95 10.59
CA GLY A 307 -4.48 33.92 12.00
C GLY A 307 -5.59 33.73 13.04
N VAL A 308 -6.85 33.59 12.63
CA VAL A 308 -8.01 33.46 13.52
C VAL A 308 -8.72 32.11 13.29
N GLU A 309 -9.02 31.38 14.36
CA GLU A 309 -9.84 30.16 14.29
C GLU A 309 -11.29 30.53 13.93
N LEU A 310 -11.84 29.93 12.87
CA LEU A 310 -13.25 30.11 12.49
C LEU A 310 -14.19 29.65 13.62
N SER A 311 -15.35 30.29 13.75
CA SER A 311 -16.39 29.78 14.66
C SER A 311 -16.82 28.35 14.23
N LYS A 312 -17.26 27.51 15.18
CA LYS A 312 -17.75 26.14 14.87
C LYS A 312 -18.83 26.22 13.78
N GLU A 313 -19.77 27.15 13.92
CA GLU A 313 -20.89 27.32 12.98
C GLU A 313 -20.43 27.76 11.58
N ASP A 314 -19.50 28.71 11.48
CA ASP A 314 -18.97 29.18 10.19
C ASP A 314 -18.13 28.12 9.49
N ALA A 315 -17.32 27.37 10.24
CA ALA A 315 -16.51 26.27 9.72
C ALA A 315 -17.38 25.09 9.28
N ILE A 316 -18.47 24.80 9.99
CA ILE A 316 -19.51 23.84 9.58
C ILE A 316 -20.16 24.27 8.26
N LYS A 317 -20.63 25.52 8.17
CA LYS A 317 -21.30 26.05 6.96
C LYS A 317 -20.38 26.09 5.74
N GLN A 318 -19.08 26.30 5.94
CA GLN A 318 -18.08 26.34 4.86
C GLN A 318 -17.45 24.96 4.55
N GLY A 319 -17.73 23.91 5.34
CA GLY A 319 -17.02 22.64 5.23
C GLY A 319 -15.50 22.78 5.47
N LYS A 320 -15.10 23.60 6.45
CA LYS A 320 -13.69 23.92 6.77
C LYS A 320 -13.31 23.40 8.14
N MET A 321 -13.47 22.08 8.32
CA MET A 321 -13.09 21.34 9.52
C MET A 321 -12.04 20.27 9.17
N ALA A 322 -11.13 20.00 10.11
CA ALA A 322 -10.19 18.88 10.06
C ALA A 322 -10.56 17.78 11.06
N ALA A 323 -10.24 16.53 10.74
CA ALA A 323 -10.35 15.40 11.66
C ALA A 323 -8.97 14.90 12.10
N MET A 324 -8.88 14.30 13.29
CA MET A 324 -7.71 13.55 13.73
C MET A 324 -8.12 12.16 14.18
N SER A 325 -7.28 11.17 13.87
CA SER A 325 -7.41 9.77 14.31
C SER A 325 -7.52 9.64 15.83
N THR A 326 -8.19 8.57 16.28
CA THR A 326 -8.56 8.36 17.68
C THR A 326 -7.34 8.27 18.62
N ILE A 327 -6.18 7.81 18.12
CA ILE A 327 -4.91 7.80 18.85
C ILE A 327 -4.43 9.21 19.25
N LEU A 328 -4.79 10.25 18.48
CA LEU A 328 -4.44 11.64 18.74
C LEU A 328 -5.51 12.38 19.55
N THR A 329 -6.79 11.99 19.43
CA THR A 329 -7.89 12.70 20.11
C THR A 329 -8.19 12.22 21.53
N ARG A 330 -7.89 10.94 21.83
CA ARG A 330 -8.13 10.31 23.16
C ARG A 330 -7.13 10.72 24.25
N ASN A 331 -5.87 10.99 23.88
CA ASN A 331 -4.79 11.26 24.83
C ASN A 331 -4.78 12.72 25.32
N GLN A 332 -4.29 12.95 26.55
CA GLN A 332 -4.21 14.27 27.18
C GLN A 332 -2.84 14.95 26.98
N GLY A 333 -2.82 16.29 27.08
CA GLY A 333 -1.62 17.12 26.92
C GLY A 333 -1.57 17.91 25.60
N THR A 334 -0.44 18.57 25.35
CA THR A 334 -0.16 19.35 24.13
C THR A 334 -0.22 18.46 22.89
N TRP A 335 -0.62 19.02 21.74
CA TRP A 335 -0.85 18.22 20.54
C TRP A 335 0.42 17.51 20.05
N ASN A 336 1.58 18.15 20.18
CA ASN A 336 2.87 17.54 19.87
C ASN A 336 3.17 16.37 20.84
N ARG A 337 2.88 16.52 22.14
CA ARG A 337 3.01 15.41 23.09
C ARG A 337 2.11 14.22 22.76
N ARG A 338 0.94 14.43 22.15
CA ARG A 338 0.05 13.34 21.72
C ARG A 338 0.61 12.52 20.57
N LEU A 339 1.47 13.09 19.71
CA LEU A 339 2.18 12.34 18.66
C LEU A 339 3.10 11.24 19.21
N ARG A 340 3.56 11.35 20.47
CA ARG A 340 4.26 10.24 21.16
C ARG A 340 3.44 8.95 21.19
N SER A 341 2.12 9.04 21.06
CA SER A 341 1.23 7.89 21.02
C SER A 341 1.52 6.98 19.84
N ILE A 342 2.01 7.53 18.71
CA ILE A 342 2.48 6.76 17.53
C ILE A 342 3.59 5.80 17.96
N GLN A 343 4.54 6.21 18.81
CA GLN A 343 5.50 5.27 19.38
C GLN A 343 4.83 4.26 20.30
N THR A 344 3.93 4.69 21.18
CA THR A 344 3.33 3.77 22.17
C THR A 344 2.52 2.64 21.56
N MET A 345 2.04 2.76 20.31
CA MET A 345 1.26 1.69 19.68
C MET A 345 2.09 0.42 19.45
N TYR A 346 3.41 0.55 19.24
CA TYR A 346 4.35 -0.55 18.98
C TYR A 346 4.44 -1.56 20.13
N GLY A 347 3.97 -1.19 21.34
CA GLY A 347 3.90 -2.06 22.51
C GLY A 347 2.51 -2.14 23.14
N LYS A 348 1.44 -1.89 22.38
CA LYS A 348 0.04 -1.96 22.82
C LYS A 348 -0.71 -3.09 22.13
N ASP A 349 -1.86 -3.45 22.70
CA ASP A 349 -2.75 -4.51 22.21
C ASP A 349 -3.23 -4.27 20.77
N PHE A 350 -3.35 -3.01 20.34
CA PHE A 350 -3.64 -2.63 18.95
C PHE A 350 -2.58 -3.11 17.93
N SER A 351 -1.38 -3.48 18.38
CA SER A 351 -0.38 -4.11 17.51
C SER A 351 -0.32 -5.63 17.68
N LYS A 352 -1.08 -6.26 18.59
CA LYS A 352 -1.02 -7.71 18.83
C LYS A 352 -1.88 -8.50 17.83
N ASN A 353 -1.53 -9.77 17.61
CA ASN A 353 -2.46 -10.72 17.02
C ASN A 353 -3.62 -10.95 18.03
N PRO A 354 -4.90 -10.71 17.66
CA PRO A 354 -6.03 -10.85 18.57
C PRO A 354 -6.36 -12.31 18.94
N TYR A 355 -5.92 -13.28 18.12
CA TYR A 355 -6.07 -14.71 18.38
C TYR A 355 -4.92 -15.28 19.24
N ASN A 356 -3.75 -14.63 19.24
CA ASN A 356 -2.59 -15.07 20.02
C ASN A 356 -1.70 -13.89 20.46
N GLU A 357 -1.92 -13.39 21.68
CA GLU A 357 -1.12 -12.29 22.25
C GLU A 357 0.38 -12.57 22.38
N LYS A 358 0.80 -13.85 22.38
CA LYS A 358 2.21 -14.26 22.46
C LYS A 358 2.88 -14.37 21.08
N SER A 359 2.11 -14.23 19.99
CA SER A 359 2.65 -14.39 18.64
C SER A 359 3.71 -13.33 18.33
N LYS A 360 4.92 -13.79 18.02
CA LYS A 360 6.06 -12.93 17.63
C LYS A 360 5.83 -12.24 16.27
N PHE A 361 4.82 -12.68 15.51
CA PHE A 361 4.36 -12.16 14.22
C PHE A 361 4.34 -10.63 14.12
N VAL A 362 3.88 -9.95 15.18
CA VAL A 362 3.76 -8.49 15.29
C VAL A 362 5.02 -7.73 14.88
N GLU A 363 6.21 -8.22 15.25
CA GLU A 363 7.45 -7.53 14.92
C GLU A 363 7.72 -7.56 13.40
N SER A 364 7.14 -8.51 12.66
CA SER A 364 7.37 -8.76 11.23
C SER A 364 6.32 -8.19 10.27
N ALA A 365 5.07 -8.04 10.71
CA ALA A 365 3.98 -7.55 9.86
C ALA A 365 2.95 -6.70 10.64
N ARG A 366 3.27 -5.41 10.77
CA ARG A 366 2.57 -4.48 11.66
C ARG A 366 1.48 -3.70 10.95
N LEU A 367 1.67 -3.36 9.67
CA LEU A 367 0.69 -2.57 8.92
C LEU A 367 -0.60 -3.37 8.71
N THR A 368 -0.47 -4.62 8.25
CA THR A 368 -1.59 -5.56 8.12
C THR A 368 -2.30 -5.79 9.45
N THR A 369 -1.55 -5.94 10.55
CA THR A 369 -2.12 -6.04 11.90
C THR A 369 -2.92 -4.81 12.29
N TRP A 370 -2.38 -3.59 12.10
CA TRP A 370 -3.10 -2.35 12.41
C TRP A 370 -4.34 -2.14 11.55
N MET A 371 -4.33 -2.59 10.30
CA MET A 371 -5.50 -2.52 9.41
C MET A 371 -6.62 -3.46 9.88
N LYS A 372 -6.29 -4.69 10.30
CA LYS A 372 -7.25 -5.63 10.90
C LYS A 372 -7.78 -5.09 12.23
N GLN A 373 -6.89 -4.69 13.14
CA GLN A 373 -7.23 -4.14 14.45
C GLN A 373 -8.03 -2.84 14.34
N HIS A 374 -7.86 -2.05 13.28
CA HIS A 374 -8.71 -0.88 13.02
C HIS A 374 -10.15 -1.25 12.69
N ALA A 375 -10.37 -2.29 11.86
CA ALA A 375 -11.71 -2.77 11.53
C ALA A 375 -12.43 -3.30 12.78
N ASP A 376 -11.71 -4.01 13.64
CA ASP A 376 -12.29 -4.63 14.84
C ASP A 376 -12.48 -3.62 15.99
N GLN A 377 -11.48 -2.75 16.21
CA GLN A 377 -11.44 -1.76 17.29
C GLN A 377 -10.73 -0.46 16.85
N PRO A 378 -11.43 0.49 16.21
CA PRO A 378 -10.82 1.72 15.69
C PRO A 378 -10.30 2.67 16.79
N GLN A 379 -10.54 2.41 18.08
CA GLN A 379 -10.12 3.24 19.21
C GLN A 379 -8.64 3.04 19.58
N GLY A 380 -7.80 4.02 19.23
CA GLY A 380 -6.34 3.95 19.39
C GLY A 380 -5.60 3.67 18.08
N SER A 381 -6.33 3.54 16.97
CA SER A 381 -5.76 3.43 15.64
C SER A 381 -5.18 4.76 15.14
N ILE A 382 -4.19 4.66 14.25
CA ILE A 382 -3.66 5.78 13.45
C ILE A 382 -4.53 6.14 12.25
N PHE A 383 -5.53 5.33 11.90
CA PHE A 383 -6.34 5.55 10.70
C PHE A 383 -7.63 6.32 10.97
N LEU A 384 -8.10 7.00 9.93
CA LEU A 384 -9.45 7.54 9.79
C LEU A 384 -10.18 6.73 8.72
N SER A 385 -11.33 6.13 9.07
CA SER A 385 -12.22 5.44 8.12
C SER A 385 -12.96 6.42 7.21
N PHE A 386 -13.08 6.05 5.95
CA PHE A 386 -13.88 6.68 4.91
C PHE A 386 -14.63 5.60 4.12
N SER A 387 -15.66 5.99 3.40
CA SER A 387 -16.27 5.16 2.35
C SER A 387 -16.50 5.99 1.09
N SER A 388 -16.34 5.34 -0.07
CA SER A 388 -16.79 5.88 -1.36
C SER A 388 -18.32 5.91 -1.47
N LYS A 389 -19.02 5.11 -0.65
CA LYS A 389 -20.49 5.02 -0.60
C LYS A 389 -21.06 5.99 0.42
N TYR A 390 -21.77 7.00 -0.07
CA TYR A 390 -22.44 7.98 0.78
C TYR A 390 -23.39 7.32 1.80
N GLU A 391 -24.15 6.29 1.42
CA GLU A 391 -25.11 5.62 2.32
C GLU A 391 -24.43 4.85 3.45
N VAL A 392 -23.20 4.36 3.24
CA VAL A 392 -22.41 3.74 4.30
C VAL A 392 -21.97 4.81 5.30
N ALA A 393 -21.40 5.91 4.82
CA ALA A 393 -21.00 7.01 5.69
C ALA A 393 -22.21 7.58 6.49
N HIS A 394 -23.37 7.75 5.85
CA HIS A 394 -24.61 8.21 6.51
C HIS A 394 -25.15 7.22 7.55
N ARG A 395 -24.90 5.90 7.44
CA ARG A 395 -25.24 4.95 8.51
C ARG A 395 -24.45 5.21 9.79
N PHE A 396 -23.17 5.59 9.64
CA PHE A 396 -22.23 5.87 10.74
C PHE A 396 -22.25 7.34 11.21
N GLY A 397 -22.82 8.24 10.40
CA GLY A 397 -22.96 9.66 10.66
C GLY A 397 -24.35 10.14 10.26
N LYS A 398 -25.34 9.88 11.13
CA LYS A 398 -26.73 10.29 10.90
C LYS A 398 -26.95 11.74 11.28
N GLU A 399 -26.26 12.16 12.33
CA GLU A 399 -26.37 13.49 12.92
C GLU A 399 -25.31 14.44 12.35
N SER A 400 -24.19 13.90 11.87
CA SER A 400 -23.08 14.63 11.28
C SER A 400 -22.29 13.80 10.27
N LEU A 401 -21.93 14.42 9.13
CA LEU A 401 -21.23 13.75 8.03
C LEU A 401 -20.33 14.72 7.28
N GLY A 402 -19.07 14.33 7.04
CA GLY A 402 -18.12 15.06 6.22
C GLY A 402 -17.92 14.43 4.84
N ALA A 403 -17.74 15.29 3.84
CA ALA A 403 -17.35 14.91 2.48
C ALA A 403 -16.02 15.59 2.12
N PHE A 404 -15.07 14.81 1.62
CA PHE A 404 -13.68 15.18 1.48
C PHE A 404 -13.17 14.90 0.06
N LEU A 405 -12.43 15.84 -0.54
CA LEU A 405 -11.61 15.60 -1.72
C LEU A 405 -10.22 15.13 -1.29
N VAL A 406 -10.05 13.82 -1.30
CA VAL A 406 -8.84 13.13 -0.83
C VAL A 406 -7.95 12.76 -2.01
N ASP A 407 -6.63 12.85 -1.84
CA ASP A 407 -5.67 12.33 -2.82
C ASP A 407 -5.86 10.79 -2.91
N PRO A 408 -6.23 10.23 -4.08
CA PRO A 408 -6.53 8.80 -4.21
C PRO A 408 -5.30 7.91 -3.96
N GLU A 409 -4.10 8.48 -3.92
CA GLU A 409 -2.89 7.74 -3.64
C GLU A 409 -2.63 7.53 -2.13
N VAL A 410 -3.22 8.34 -1.23
CA VAL A 410 -3.02 8.21 0.25
C VAL A 410 -4.12 7.44 0.98
N ILE A 411 -5.17 7.04 0.27
CA ILE A 411 -6.21 6.16 0.82
C ILE A 411 -5.87 4.69 0.60
N VAL A 412 -6.15 3.89 1.62
CA VAL A 412 -5.88 2.45 1.64
C VAL A 412 -7.21 1.72 1.85
N PHE A 413 -7.76 1.07 0.84
CA PHE A 413 -8.89 0.14 1.03
C PHE A 413 -8.50 -0.88 2.09
N ASN A 414 -9.33 -1.03 3.12
CA ASN A 414 -9.06 -1.95 4.21
C ASN A 414 -9.36 -3.40 3.76
N GLN A 415 -8.43 -4.02 3.03
CA GLN A 415 -8.53 -5.43 2.64
C GLN A 415 -8.71 -6.36 3.84
N MET A 416 -8.29 -5.92 5.04
CA MET A 416 -8.34 -6.69 6.29
C MET A 416 -9.70 -6.60 7.01
N THR A 417 -10.66 -5.84 6.48
CA THR A 417 -11.97 -5.68 7.11
C THR A 417 -12.87 -6.90 6.87
N ASP A 418 -13.59 -7.30 7.91
CA ASP A 418 -14.63 -8.32 7.84
C ASP A 418 -15.91 -7.75 7.19
N TYR A 419 -16.04 -6.41 7.21
CA TYR A 419 -17.25 -5.68 6.85
C TYR A 419 -17.31 -5.33 5.35
N LYS A 420 -17.26 -6.35 4.48
CA LYS A 420 -17.17 -6.24 3.01
C LYS A 420 -18.21 -5.29 2.35
N GLY A 421 -19.35 -5.05 3.02
CA GLY A 421 -20.38 -4.12 2.53
C GLY A 421 -20.03 -2.63 2.68
N GLU A 422 -19.08 -2.29 3.55
CA GLU A 422 -18.80 -0.92 3.99
C GLU A 422 -17.83 -0.18 3.06
N MET A 423 -17.02 -0.92 2.30
CA MET A 423 -16.00 -0.35 1.41
C MET A 423 -15.11 0.64 2.16
N GLU A 424 -14.53 0.20 3.29
CA GLU A 424 -13.71 1.06 4.13
C GLU A 424 -12.41 1.43 3.42
N PHE A 425 -12.11 2.73 3.41
CA PHE A 425 -10.82 3.30 3.03
C PHE A 425 -10.20 3.99 4.24
N LEU A 426 -8.92 3.75 4.48
CA LEU A 426 -8.16 4.28 5.60
C LEU A 426 -7.32 5.46 5.13
N HIS A 427 -7.38 6.58 5.85
CA HIS A 427 -6.48 7.72 5.70
C HIS A 427 -5.61 7.88 6.95
N THR A 428 -4.34 8.24 6.78
CA THR A 428 -3.36 8.22 7.88
C THR A 428 -3.39 9.48 8.75
N LEU A 429 -3.52 9.28 10.06
CA LEU A 429 -3.46 10.21 11.20
C LEU A 429 -4.45 11.37 11.24
N ILE A 430 -4.64 12.12 10.17
CA ILE A 430 -5.34 13.40 10.13
C ILE A 430 -6.01 13.62 8.77
N SER A 431 -6.90 14.61 8.68
CA SER A 431 -7.29 15.28 7.45
C SER A 431 -7.12 16.79 7.60
N PHE A 432 -7.05 17.51 6.48
CA PHE A 432 -6.85 18.96 6.45
C PHE A 432 -8.16 19.71 6.13
N PRO A 433 -8.35 20.97 6.61
CA PRO A 433 -9.56 21.73 6.31
C PRO A 433 -9.74 22.06 4.81
N ASP A 434 -8.68 22.02 4.01
CA ASP A 434 -8.74 22.18 2.55
C ASP A 434 -9.25 20.92 1.82
N GLU A 435 -9.14 19.73 2.43
CA GLU A 435 -9.68 18.48 1.91
C GLU A 435 -11.20 18.38 2.11
N MET A 436 -11.73 18.86 3.23
CA MET A 436 -13.18 18.88 3.44
C MET A 436 -13.84 19.89 2.48
N VAL A 437 -14.85 19.43 1.73
CA VAL A 437 -15.60 20.25 0.75
C VAL A 437 -17.04 20.47 1.14
N SER A 438 -17.62 19.60 1.97
CA SER A 438 -18.92 19.82 2.60
C SER A 438 -18.96 19.14 3.95
N TYR A 439 -19.76 19.69 4.84
CA TYR A 439 -20.10 19.11 6.12
C TYR A 439 -21.60 19.25 6.37
N PHE A 440 -22.19 18.22 6.94
CA PHE A 440 -23.54 18.22 7.50
C PHE A 440 -23.45 18.01 9.01
N ASP A 441 -24.34 18.68 9.74
CA ASP A 441 -24.43 18.72 11.20
C ASP A 441 -25.86 19.16 11.53
N HIS A 442 -26.61 18.36 12.29
CA HIS A 442 -28.02 18.66 12.56
C HIS A 442 -28.22 19.93 13.38
N GLU A 443 -27.25 20.33 14.22
CA GLU A 443 -27.40 21.49 15.13
C GLU A 443 -27.42 22.79 14.31
N VAL A 444 -26.63 22.82 13.24
CA VAL A 444 -26.45 24.00 12.38
C VAL A 444 -27.37 23.98 11.16
N HIS A 445 -27.63 22.82 10.57
CA HIS A 445 -28.41 22.69 9.32
C HIS A 445 -29.87 22.28 9.56
N GLY A 446 -30.22 21.89 10.78
CA GLY A 446 -31.51 21.29 11.10
C GLY A 446 -31.65 19.86 10.57
N LYS A 447 -32.84 19.28 10.77
CA LYS A 447 -33.13 17.91 10.39
C LYS A 447 -33.42 17.79 8.89
N LEU A 448 -32.38 17.45 8.13
CA LEU A 448 -32.48 17.07 6.73
C LEU A 448 -32.73 15.56 6.59
N ASN A 449 -33.34 15.13 5.50
CA ASN A 449 -33.37 13.72 5.10
C ASN A 449 -32.10 13.35 4.31
N ARG A 450 -31.89 12.04 4.07
CA ARG A 450 -30.71 11.52 3.37
C ARG A 450 -30.46 12.19 2.02
N GLU A 451 -31.49 12.28 1.17
CA GLU A 451 -31.37 12.87 -0.18
C GLU A 451 -31.01 14.36 -0.12
N GLN A 452 -31.57 15.10 0.84
CA GLN A 452 -31.24 16.52 1.07
C GLN A 452 -29.81 16.75 1.56
N ILE A 453 -29.26 15.81 2.33
CA ILE A 453 -27.86 15.85 2.79
C ILE A 453 -26.92 15.58 1.60
N GLU A 454 -27.24 14.58 0.77
CA GLU A 454 -26.50 14.25 -0.44
C GLU A 454 -26.51 15.42 -1.44
N ASP A 455 -27.69 15.97 -1.77
CA ASP A 455 -27.85 17.15 -2.62
C ASP A 455 -27.03 18.35 -2.13
N LYS A 456 -27.00 18.59 -0.81
CA LYS A 456 -26.17 19.64 -0.20
C LYS A 456 -24.69 19.39 -0.49
N ILE A 457 -24.20 18.17 -0.27
CA ILE A 457 -22.78 17.82 -0.48
C ILE A 457 -22.38 18.00 -1.95
N HIS A 458 -23.20 17.51 -2.89
CA HIS A 458 -22.92 17.66 -4.32
C HIS A 458 -22.98 19.14 -4.77
N LYS A 459 -23.90 19.93 -4.22
CA LYS A 459 -23.97 21.38 -4.45
C LYS A 459 -22.73 22.11 -3.92
N ASP A 460 -22.30 21.80 -2.71
CA ASP A 460 -21.13 22.41 -2.07
C ASP A 460 -19.84 22.06 -2.83
N LEU A 461 -19.67 20.79 -3.25
CA LEU A 461 -18.57 20.36 -4.13
C LEU A 461 -18.57 21.16 -5.44
N LYS A 462 -19.73 21.31 -6.12
CA LYS A 462 -19.82 22.12 -7.35
C LYS A 462 -19.42 23.58 -7.11
N ASN A 463 -19.84 24.17 -5.99
CA ASN A 463 -19.46 25.54 -5.63
C ASN A 463 -17.94 25.66 -5.40
N PHE A 464 -17.34 24.74 -4.65
CA PHE A 464 -15.89 24.68 -4.43
C PHE A 464 -15.12 24.56 -5.75
N LEU A 465 -15.52 23.64 -6.64
CA LEU A 465 -14.87 23.46 -7.95
C LEU A 465 -15.05 24.69 -8.86
N LYS A 466 -16.19 25.38 -8.78
CA LYS A 466 -16.44 26.63 -9.50
C LYS A 466 -15.54 27.77 -9.00
N GLU A 467 -15.29 27.86 -7.70
CA GLU A 467 -14.34 28.81 -7.12
C GLU A 467 -12.90 28.52 -7.60
N LYS A 468 -12.49 27.24 -7.64
CA LYS A 468 -11.12 26.86 -8.00
C LYS A 468 -10.81 26.82 -9.50
N TYR A 469 -11.78 26.44 -10.33
CA TYR A 469 -11.54 26.11 -11.75
C TYR A 469 -12.49 26.82 -12.74
N ALA A 470 -13.37 27.72 -12.27
CA ALA A 470 -14.28 28.51 -13.09
C ALA A 470 -15.03 27.68 -14.15
N ASP A 471 -14.76 27.90 -15.43
CA ASP A 471 -15.49 27.31 -16.57
C ASP A 471 -15.29 25.78 -16.71
N ASP A 472 -14.15 25.23 -16.24
CA ASP A 472 -13.87 23.79 -16.27
C ASP A 472 -14.58 23.01 -15.14
N SER A 473 -15.21 23.70 -14.19
CA SER A 473 -15.73 23.11 -12.94
C SER A 473 -16.73 21.96 -13.12
N GLU A 474 -17.69 22.06 -14.06
CA GLU A 474 -18.68 21.00 -14.30
C GLU A 474 -18.05 19.76 -14.98
N LYS A 475 -17.00 19.94 -15.79
CA LYS A 475 -16.23 18.85 -16.38
C LYS A 475 -15.40 18.15 -15.32
N ILE A 476 -14.75 18.90 -14.44
CA ILE A 476 -13.97 18.38 -13.31
C ILE A 476 -14.89 17.64 -12.33
N TYR A 477 -16.05 18.22 -11.97
CA TYR A 477 -17.06 17.56 -11.14
C TYR A 477 -17.43 16.18 -11.69
N LYS A 478 -17.75 16.08 -12.98
CA LYS A 478 -18.07 14.80 -13.62
C LYS A 478 -16.90 13.81 -13.58
N SER A 479 -15.66 14.27 -13.75
CA SER A 479 -14.47 13.42 -13.63
C SER A 479 -14.32 12.87 -12.21
N ILE A 480 -14.42 13.73 -11.19
CA ILE A 480 -14.31 13.37 -9.77
C ILE A 480 -15.38 12.34 -9.40
N ILE A 481 -16.65 12.57 -9.74
CA ILE A 481 -17.72 11.59 -9.43
C ILE A 481 -17.46 10.26 -10.15
N THR A 482 -17.18 10.28 -11.46
CA THR A 482 -16.90 9.05 -12.24
C THR A 482 -15.70 8.28 -11.68
N GLU A 483 -14.66 8.97 -11.22
CA GLU A 483 -13.48 8.35 -10.62
C GLU A 483 -13.76 7.83 -9.21
N SER A 484 -14.60 8.49 -8.43
CA SER A 484 -14.99 8.06 -7.08
C SER A 484 -15.93 6.85 -7.11
N ASP A 485 -16.83 6.77 -8.11
CA ASP A 485 -17.68 5.61 -8.37
C ASP A 485 -16.86 4.33 -8.65
N ALA A 486 -15.62 4.46 -9.15
CA ALA A 486 -14.73 3.30 -9.34
C ALA A 486 -14.30 2.64 -8.00
N TYR A 487 -14.34 3.39 -6.89
CA TYR A 487 -14.02 2.91 -5.55
C TYR A 487 -15.21 2.24 -4.84
N VAL A 488 -16.35 2.10 -5.51
CA VAL A 488 -17.61 1.51 -4.97
C VAL A 488 -17.65 -0.02 -5.17
N ASP A 489 -16.83 -0.56 -6.08
CA ASP A 489 -16.68 -1.99 -6.38
C ASP A 489 -15.41 -2.57 -5.75
N SER A 490 -15.54 -3.58 -4.86
CA SER A 490 -14.40 -4.27 -4.22
C SER A 490 -13.37 -4.86 -5.20
N LYS A 491 -13.76 -5.17 -6.45
CA LYS A 491 -12.83 -5.67 -7.49
C LYS A 491 -12.01 -4.56 -8.15
N ARG A 492 -12.41 -3.30 -7.94
CA ARG A 492 -11.86 -2.09 -8.58
C ARG A 492 -11.38 -1.04 -7.59
N ALA A 493 -11.73 -1.16 -6.31
CA ALA A 493 -11.29 -0.31 -5.20
C ALA A 493 -9.77 -0.21 -5.04
N PHE A 494 -9.04 -1.12 -5.67
CA PHE A 494 -7.60 -1.09 -5.74
C PHE A 494 -7.05 -0.26 -6.93
N LEU A 495 -7.84 0.07 -7.95
CA LEU A 495 -7.40 0.78 -9.17
C LEU A 495 -7.19 2.28 -8.91
N VAL A 496 -5.95 2.78 -9.11
CA VAL A 496 -5.71 4.22 -9.30
C VAL A 496 -5.46 4.47 -10.78
N PRO A 497 -6.16 5.42 -11.42
CA PRO A 497 -5.89 5.76 -12.81
C PRO A 497 -4.46 6.29 -12.98
N GLU A 498 -3.56 5.52 -13.61
CA GLU A 498 -2.23 6.05 -13.96
C GLU A 498 -2.36 7.04 -15.12
N ASN A 499 -2.20 8.32 -14.76
CA ASN A 499 -2.10 9.43 -15.68
C ASN A 499 -0.71 9.45 -16.34
N GLN A 500 -0.54 8.66 -17.41
CA GLN A 500 0.71 8.65 -18.18
C GLN A 500 0.83 9.94 -19.01
N GLN A 501 1.81 10.77 -18.67
CA GLN A 501 2.23 11.86 -19.54
C GLN A 501 2.93 11.27 -20.77
N LYS A 502 2.21 11.25 -21.91
CA LYS A 502 2.81 10.91 -23.20
C LYS A 502 3.08 12.20 -23.96
N LYS A 503 4.32 12.34 -24.43
CA LYS A 503 4.66 13.30 -25.47
C LYS A 503 4.12 12.75 -26.78
N GLY A 504 3.33 13.55 -27.47
CA GLY A 504 2.92 13.25 -28.84
C GLY A 504 2.88 14.52 -29.67
N ILE A 505 2.71 14.35 -30.98
CA ILE A 505 2.77 15.44 -31.94
C ILE A 505 1.34 15.78 -32.36
N THR A 506 0.79 16.87 -31.82
CA THR A 506 -0.53 17.35 -32.21
C THR A 506 -0.41 18.14 -33.51
N GLN A 507 -1.11 17.69 -34.56
CA GLN A 507 -1.21 18.42 -35.82
C GLN A 507 -2.26 19.52 -35.69
N THR A 508 -1.82 20.76 -35.45
CA THR A 508 -2.71 21.92 -35.34
C THR A 508 -2.78 22.67 -36.66
N ASN A 509 -3.98 22.91 -37.19
CA ASN A 509 -4.14 23.67 -38.42
C ASN A 509 -3.72 25.14 -38.20
N LYS A 510 -2.72 25.61 -38.95
CA LYS A 510 -2.30 27.01 -38.92
C LYS A 510 -3.46 27.88 -39.43
N LYS A 511 -3.91 28.84 -38.62
CA LYS A 511 -4.76 29.95 -39.10
C LYS A 511 -3.93 30.90 -39.97
N VAL A 512 -3.60 30.43 -41.18
CA VAL A 512 -2.91 31.23 -42.20
C VAL A 512 -3.88 32.31 -42.69
N SER A 513 -3.52 33.59 -42.51
CA SER A 513 -4.34 34.71 -43.00
C SER A 513 -4.49 34.65 -44.53
N ILE A 514 -5.60 35.21 -45.03
CA ILE A 514 -5.93 35.21 -46.47
C ILE A 514 -4.76 35.77 -47.31
N TRP A 515 -4.15 36.86 -46.85
CA TRP A 515 -2.97 37.47 -47.48
C TRP A 515 -1.77 36.52 -47.59
N ARG A 516 -1.49 35.74 -46.53
CA ARG A 516 -0.37 34.79 -46.52
C ARG A 516 -0.65 33.55 -47.38
N ARG A 517 -1.92 33.12 -47.50
CA ARG A 517 -2.33 32.09 -48.49
C ARG A 517 -2.11 32.59 -49.92
N LEU A 518 -2.54 33.81 -50.23
CA LEU A 518 -2.34 34.43 -51.54
C LEU A 518 -0.85 34.54 -51.90
N TRP A 519 -0.02 34.95 -50.93
CA TRP A 519 1.43 35.08 -51.12
C TRP A 519 2.15 33.74 -51.33
N ASN A 520 1.76 32.69 -50.60
CA ASN A 520 2.32 31.35 -50.78
C ASN A 520 1.91 30.74 -52.15
N TRP A 521 0.69 31.00 -52.62
CA TRP A 521 0.23 30.62 -53.96
C TRP A 521 1.07 31.29 -55.07
N VAL A 522 1.26 32.62 -55.00
CA VAL A 522 2.12 33.36 -55.95
C VAL A 522 3.55 32.82 -55.97
N ARG A 523 4.08 32.38 -54.82
CA ARG A 523 5.44 31.86 -54.69
C ARG A 523 5.59 30.36 -54.98
N ARG A 524 4.51 29.64 -55.31
CA ARG A 524 4.48 28.17 -55.48
C ARG A 524 5.19 27.43 -54.33
N LYS A 525 4.99 27.90 -53.10
CA LYS A 525 5.51 27.25 -51.90
C LYS A 525 4.39 26.51 -51.18
N ASP A 526 4.38 25.20 -51.34
CA ASP A 526 3.52 24.28 -50.59
C ASP A 526 4.04 24.11 -49.16
N GLU A 527 3.92 25.18 -48.37
CA GLU A 527 4.08 25.09 -46.92
C GLU A 527 2.89 24.32 -46.34
N PRO A 528 3.09 23.24 -45.55
CA PRO A 528 2.00 22.51 -44.94
C PRO A 528 1.13 23.44 -44.08
N LEU A 529 -0.19 23.36 -44.26
CA LEU A 529 -1.18 24.18 -43.56
C LEU A 529 -1.34 23.85 -42.07
N TYR A 530 -0.41 23.08 -41.51
CA TYR A 530 -0.40 22.64 -40.13
C TYR A 530 0.93 22.94 -39.45
N GLU A 531 0.89 23.04 -38.12
CA GLU A 531 2.05 22.98 -37.25
C GLU A 531 2.01 21.65 -36.50
N LEU A 532 3.13 20.93 -36.56
CA LEU A 532 3.39 19.79 -35.70
C LEU A 532 3.93 20.36 -34.39
N LYS A 533 3.09 20.37 -33.35
CA LYS A 533 3.46 20.86 -32.03
C LYS A 533 3.65 19.66 -31.11
N GLU A 534 4.83 19.53 -30.50
CA GLU A 534 5.05 18.54 -29.46
C GLU A 534 4.26 18.99 -28.22
N GLU A 535 3.26 18.21 -27.82
CA GLU A 535 2.43 18.49 -26.66
C GLU A 535 2.47 17.26 -25.74
N THR A 536 2.74 17.51 -24.46
CA THR A 536 2.55 16.51 -23.42
C THR A 536 1.06 16.43 -23.11
N TYR A 537 0.41 15.33 -23.49
CA TYR A 537 -0.96 15.06 -23.09
C TYR A 537 -1.00 13.90 -22.10
N THR A 538 -1.83 14.06 -21.08
CA THR A 538 -2.14 12.99 -20.15
C THR A 538 -3.03 11.98 -20.85
N VAL A 539 -2.48 10.82 -21.19
CA VAL A 539 -3.28 9.67 -21.59
C VAL A 539 -3.70 8.97 -20.32
N LYS A 540 -5.02 8.82 -20.09
CA LYS A 540 -5.49 7.79 -19.17
C LYS A 540 -4.98 6.47 -19.72
N GLY A 541 -4.02 5.85 -19.04
CA GLY A 541 -3.66 4.48 -19.35
C GLY A 541 -4.90 3.59 -19.21
N ASN A 542 -4.84 2.39 -19.79
CA ASN A 542 -5.64 1.31 -19.19
C ASN A 542 -5.29 1.27 -17.69
N PRO A 543 -6.24 0.93 -16.80
CA PRO A 543 -5.99 0.88 -15.37
C PRO A 543 -5.09 -0.33 -15.05
N ASN A 544 -3.79 -0.15 -15.31
CA ASN A 544 -2.68 -1.11 -15.27
C ASN A 544 -1.74 -0.85 -14.09
N LYS A 545 -2.05 0.14 -13.24
CA LYS A 545 -1.41 0.36 -11.94
C LYS A 545 -2.47 0.71 -10.92
N LEU A 546 -2.15 0.42 -9.66
CA LEU A 546 -3.13 0.27 -8.61
C LEU A 546 -2.54 0.72 -7.26
N THR A 547 -3.43 1.25 -6.41
CA THR A 547 -3.31 2.14 -5.21
C THR A 547 -2.42 1.69 -4.06
N CYS A 548 -2.29 2.56 -3.03
CA CYS A 548 -1.79 2.21 -1.68
C CYS A 548 -2.66 1.19 -0.94
N SER A 549 -3.70 0.71 -1.60
CA SER A 549 -4.51 -0.43 -1.22
C SER A 549 -4.11 -1.75 -1.88
N TYR A 550 -3.40 -1.75 -3.00
CA TYR A 550 -3.29 -2.94 -3.89
C TYR A 550 -2.34 -4.05 -3.43
N ALA A 551 -1.44 -3.72 -2.52
CA ALA A 551 -0.66 -4.60 -1.64
C ALA A 551 0.09 -3.72 -0.62
N LEU A 552 -0.46 -2.53 -0.33
CA LEU A 552 0.29 -1.27 -0.20
C LEU A 552 1.15 -0.92 -1.46
N MET A 553 0.49 -0.57 -2.59
CA MET A 553 1.06 -0.21 -3.94
C MET A 553 2.11 -1.22 -4.47
N SER A 554 1.83 -2.53 -4.48
CA SER A 554 2.84 -3.58 -4.84
C SER A 554 4.14 -3.50 -3.99
N PHE A 555 4.05 -3.01 -2.75
CA PHE A 555 5.17 -2.62 -1.88
C PHE A 555 6.07 -1.50 -2.44
N LEU A 556 5.59 -0.79 -3.47
CA LEU A 556 6.21 0.31 -4.22
C LEU A 556 7.49 -0.08 -4.99
N LYS A 557 7.58 0.42 -6.23
CA LYS A 557 8.76 0.36 -7.12
C LYS A 557 10.09 0.61 -6.40
#